data_AF-A0A1R4GZH7-F1
#
_entry.id   AF-A0A1R4GZH7-F1
#
_cell.length_a   1.000
_cell.length_b   1.000
_cell.length_c   1.000
_cell.angle_alpha   90.00
_cell.angle_beta   90.00
_cell.angle_gamma   90.00
#
_symmetry.space_group_name_H-M   'P 1'
#
loop_
_entity.id
_entity.type
_entity.pdbx_description
1 polymer ?
#
loop_
_entity_poly.entity_id
_entity_poly.type
_entity_poly.pdbx_seq_one_letter_code
_entity_poly.pdbx_strand_id
1 'polypeptide(L)' 'MKKNKVVSVLCEEIRNDMAASYWLKSVLASALQRDPVDAVADAEVLVMALRERCTGGDSKLPAFLFQAK' A
#
# COMPACT_ATOMS: atom_id res chain seq x y z
N MET A 1 18.45 -18.92 4.16
CA MET A 1 17.29 -18.01 4.08
C MET A 1 17.57 -16.93 3.01
N LYS A 2 16.90 -16.95 1.86
CA LYS A 2 17.13 -16.00 0.74
C LYS A 2 15.93 -15.08 0.43
N LYS A 3 14.90 -15.08 1.27
CA LYS A 3 13.61 -14.40 1.00
C LYS A 3 13.63 -12.88 1.26
N ASN A 4 14.65 -12.34 1.94
CA ASN A 4 14.70 -10.92 2.30
C ASN A 4 15.36 -10.00 1.26
N LYS A 5 16.04 -10.55 0.24
CA LYS A 5 16.85 -9.72 -0.68
C LYS A 5 16.05 -9.15 -1.86
N VAL A 6 14.92 -9.75 -2.23
CA VAL A 6 14.14 -9.32 -3.41
C VAL A 6 13.14 -8.21 -3.06
N VAL A 7 12.52 -8.27 -1.86
CA VAL A 7 11.56 -7.26 -1.39
C VAL A 7 12.22 -5.88 -1.23
N SER A 8 13.49 -5.84 -0.80
CA SER A 8 14.22 -4.58 -0.66
C SER A 8 14.47 -3.88 -2.00
N VAL A 9 14.68 -4.65 -3.08
CA VAL A 9 15.05 -4.10 -4.40
C VAL A 9 13.91 -3.27 -5.00
N LEU A 10 12.69 -3.81 -5.03
CA LEU A 10 11.55 -3.08 -5.59
C LEU A 10 11.19 -1.83 -4.78
N CYS A 11 11.29 -1.90 -3.46
CA CYS A 11 11.03 -0.75 -2.60
C CYS A 11 12.08 0.35 -2.79
N GLU A 12 13.35 -0.04 -3.02
CA GLU A 12 14.43 0.88 -3.32
C GLU A 12 14.27 1.53 -4.70
N GLU A 13 13.82 0.78 -5.70
CA GLU A 13 13.51 1.28 -7.03
C GLU A 13 12.43 2.38 -6.96
N ILE A 14 11.31 2.13 -6.27
CA ILE A 14 10.23 3.14 -6.10
C ILE A 14 10.73 4.39 -5.38
N ARG A 15 11.61 4.24 -4.36
CA ARG A 15 12.16 5.37 -3.61
C ARG A 15 13.07 6.25 -4.48
N ASN A 16 13.87 5.62 -5.33
CA ASN A 16 14.84 6.29 -6.19
C ASN A 16 14.26 6.80 -7.51
N ASP A 17 13.09 6.29 -7.93
CA ASP A 17 12.42 6.72 -9.15
C ASP A 17 12.00 8.20 -9.07
N MET A 18 12.51 9.04 -9.96
CA MET A 18 12.17 10.47 -10.04
C MET A 18 10.74 10.70 -10.52
N ALA A 19 10.14 9.76 -11.25
CA ALA A 19 8.76 9.83 -11.71
C ALA A 19 7.75 9.45 -10.61
N ALA A 20 8.18 8.74 -9.57
CA ALA A 20 7.34 8.41 -8.43
C ALA A 20 7.01 9.66 -7.60
N SER A 21 5.74 9.82 -7.24
CA SER A 21 5.28 10.98 -6.47
C SER A 21 5.87 10.99 -5.05
N TYR A 22 6.09 12.18 -4.50
CA TYR A 22 6.54 12.34 -3.11
C TYR A 22 5.61 11.67 -2.10
N TRP A 23 4.31 11.70 -2.37
CA TRP A 23 3.31 11.02 -1.53
C TRP A 23 3.55 9.51 -1.51
N LEU A 24 3.71 8.86 -2.68
CA LEU A 24 3.96 7.42 -2.75
C LEU A 24 5.25 7.02 -2.00
N LYS A 25 6.32 7.82 -2.14
CA LYS A 25 7.58 7.60 -1.43
C LYS A 25 7.43 7.70 0.09
N SER A 26 6.64 8.66 0.58
CA SER A 26 6.38 8.82 2.01
C SER A 26 5.54 7.67 2.60
N VAL A 27 4.53 7.20 1.86
CA VAL A 27 3.69 6.06 2.26
C VAL A 27 4.54 4.79 2.29
N LEU A 28 5.36 4.55 1.27
CA LEU A 28 6.29 3.41 1.23
C LEU A 28 7.29 3.45 2.40
N ALA A 29 7.87 4.61 2.70
CA ALA A 29 8.80 4.75 3.83
C ALA A 29 8.14 4.41 5.17
N SER A 30 6.87 4.79 5.34
CA SER A 30 6.09 4.47 6.55
C SER A 30 5.70 2.99 6.61
N ALA A 31 5.30 2.41 5.48
CA ALA A 31 4.92 1.00 5.37
C ALA A 31 6.09 0.06 5.69
N LEU A 32 7.32 0.42 5.30
CA LEU A 32 8.54 -0.36 5.59
C LEU A 32 8.89 -0.43 7.08
N GLN A 33 8.31 0.42 7.94
CA GLN A 33 8.50 0.37 9.39
C GLN A 33 7.46 -0.49 10.11
N ARG A 34 6.47 -1.03 9.39
CA ARG A 34 5.36 -1.84 9.93
C ARG A 34 5.61 -3.32 9.71
N ASP A 35 4.83 -4.15 10.40
CA ASP A 35 4.78 -5.58 10.06
C ASP A 35 4.33 -5.74 8.59
N PRO A 36 4.99 -6.60 7.79
CA PRO A 36 4.67 -6.73 6.36
C PRO A 36 3.22 -7.14 6.08
N VAL A 37 2.58 -7.90 6.97
CA VAL A 37 1.17 -8.31 6.80
C VAL A 37 0.25 -7.11 7.01
N ASP A 38 0.49 -6.33 8.06
CA ASP A 38 -0.27 -5.11 8.34
C ASP A 38 -0.07 -4.05 7.24
N ALA A 39 1.17 -3.87 6.76
CA ALA A 39 1.50 -2.92 5.71
C ALA A 39 0.75 -3.20 4.39
N VAL A 40 0.57 -4.48 4.03
CA VAL A 40 -0.22 -4.87 2.87
C VAL A 40 -1.71 -4.59 3.09
N ALA A 41 -2.25 -4.94 4.26
CA ALA A 41 -3.65 -4.68 4.60
C ALA A 41 -3.97 -3.17 4.57
N ASP A 42 -3.10 -2.33 5.14
CA ASP A 42 -3.24 -0.88 5.12
C ASP A 42 -3.22 -0.33 3.68
N ALA A 43 -2.34 -0.86 2.82
CA ALA A 43 -2.26 -0.45 1.42
C ALA A 43 -3.51 -0.84 0.62
N GLU A 44 -4.10 -2.01 0.89
CA GLU A 44 -5.36 -2.45 0.26
C GLU A 44 -6.52 -1.51 0.64
N VAL A 45 -6.65 -1.17 1.93
CA VAL A 45 -7.65 -0.20 2.41
C VAL A 45 -7.46 1.16 1.74
N LEU A 46 -6.22 1.63 1.64
CA LEU A 46 -5.90 2.89 0.98
C LEU A 46 -6.28 2.90 -0.50
N VAL A 47 -5.96 1.83 -1.25
CA VAL A 47 -6.37 1.68 -2.66
C VAL A 47 -7.88 1.74 -2.80
N MET A 48 -8.61 1.11 -1.89
CA MET A 48 -10.07 1.12 -1.91
C MET A 48 -10.64 2.53 -1.69
N ALA A 49 -10.18 3.24 -0.65
CA ALA A 49 -10.63 4.61 -0.38
C ALA A 49 -10.32 5.57 -1.55
N LEU A 50 -9.14 5.43 -2.16
CA LEU A 50 -8.76 6.24 -3.32
C LEU A 50 -9.60 5.92 -4.55
N ARG A 51 -9.95 4.66 -4.77
CA ARG A 51 -10.85 4.24 -5.86
C ARG A 51 -12.25 4.80 -5.66
N GLU A 52 -12.82 4.66 -4.47
CA GLU A 52 -14.14 5.21 -4.13
C GLU A 52 -14.19 6.72 -4.38
N ARG A 53 -13.16 7.44 -3.93
CA ARG A 53 -13.02 8.88 -4.19
C ARG A 53 -12.91 9.22 -5.68
N CYS A 54 -12.24 8.37 -6.46
CA CYS A 54 -12.04 8.57 -7.90
C CYS A 54 -13.34 8.33 -8.70
N THR A 55 -14.12 7.33 -8.31
CA THR A 55 -15.33 6.89 -9.05
C THR A 55 -16.62 7.52 -8.55
N GLY A 56 -16.60 8.20 -7.39
CA GLY A 56 -17.79 8.89 -6.86
C GLY A 56 -18.76 8.00 -6.09
N GLY A 57 -18.35 6.81 -5.64
CA GLY A 57 -19.12 6.01 -4.68
C GLY A 57 -19.99 4.87 -5.23
N ASP A 58 -19.79 4.40 -6.47
CA ASP A 58 -20.56 3.28 -7.02
C ASP A 58 -19.86 1.91 -6.97
N SER A 59 -18.60 1.85 -6.52
CA SER A 59 -17.87 0.59 -6.35
C SER A 59 -18.22 -0.05 -5.01
N LYS A 60 -19.18 -0.98 -5.02
CA LYS A 60 -19.55 -1.84 -3.86
C LYS A 60 -18.30 -2.24 -3.08
N LEU A 61 -18.16 -1.73 -1.86
CA LEU A 61 -17.08 -2.13 -0.96
C LEU A 61 -17.26 -3.62 -0.64
N PRO A 62 -16.23 -4.46 -0.77
CA PRO A 62 -16.31 -5.84 -0.33
C PRO A 62 -16.50 -5.91 1.19
N ALA A 63 -17.44 -6.75 1.61
CA ALA A 63 -17.94 -6.84 2.98
C ALA A 63 -16.87 -7.22 4.03
N PHE A 64 -15.71 -7.74 3.62
CA PHE A 64 -14.67 -8.21 4.53
C PHE A 64 -13.95 -7.09 5.29
N LEU A 65 -14.09 -5.82 4.87
CA LEU A 65 -13.47 -4.69 5.57
C LEU A 65 -14.10 -4.34 6.92
N PHE A 66 -15.33 -4.80 7.20
CA PHE A 66 -16.00 -4.56 8.49
C PHE A 66 -15.94 -5.74 9.45
N GLN A 67 -15.21 -6.81 9.10
CA GLN A 67 -14.99 -7.91 10.03
C GLN A 67 -13.83 -7.55 10.96
N ALA A 68 -14.08 -6.54 11.79
CA ALA A 68 -13.32 -6.27 12.99
C ALA A 68 -13.32 -7.56 13.83
N LYS A 69 -12.13 -8.02 14.18
CA LYS A 69 -11.96 -8.97 15.27
C LYS A 69 -12.28 -8.30 16.61
#